data_AF-A0A314YJC2-F1
#
_entry.id   AF-A0A314YJC2-F1
#
_cell.length_a   1.000
_cell.length_b   1.000
_cell.length_c   1.000
_cell.angle_alpha   90.00
_cell.angle_beta   90.00
_cell.angle_gamma   90.00
#
_symmetry.space_group_name_H-M   'P 1'
#
loop_
_entity.id
_entity.type
_entity.pdbx_description
1 polymer ?
#
loop_
_entity_poly.entity_id
_entity_poly.type
_entity_poly.pdbx_seq_one_letter_code
_entity_poly.pdbx_strand_id
1 'polypeptide(L)'
;MTESNAKDHSVLEIRDDHKEKADKGKQTLSGNKINDKLLASSIQGKLRQESPLLDQTCIYRVPHKLFRHNEEAFVPNLVSIGPYHHGENKLQAMEEMKLWYLHGHIERNRNQNTSLETFVATIRSVEQFCRDCYDEKFDNLSSDRFVEMMVVDGCFIIELFRRRRYWNHDPIFETPWMLSTIRDDLLLLENQLPWKVAACLFELTEGENEALWNLAAGFFGNVFGVSMSAENKLSERHFLDIARGAALEQRPREDRVFYHPLVQSAVLRFFHPIPPVTELLEIGVDFERTGVSMKPGLLDITFENGLMRIPPLFIGENGERFVRNLMAYELCAPKHTNNYFTSYAKLFSCLIKSTKDDEFLMAKGIIKRS
;
A
#
# COMPACT_ATOMS: atom_id res chain seq x y z
N MET A 1 45.90 -4.76 -94.81
CA MET A 1 46.46 -5.96 -94.16
C MET A 1 47.45 -5.45 -93.11
N THR A 2 46.96 -5.22 -91.87
CA THR A 2 47.10 -6.06 -90.65
C THR A 2 48.43 -5.80 -89.93
N GLU A 3 48.57 -5.53 -88.62
CA GLU A 3 47.69 -5.27 -87.47
C GLU A 3 48.60 -5.00 -86.23
N SER A 4 48.14 -4.23 -85.21
CA SER A 4 48.34 -4.41 -83.72
C SER A 4 49.77 -4.48 -83.10
N ASN A 5 50.15 -3.89 -81.95
CA ASN A 5 49.48 -3.15 -80.85
C ASN A 5 50.47 -2.46 -79.87
N ALA A 6 49.99 -1.37 -79.24
CA ALA A 6 50.10 -0.93 -77.81
C ALA A 6 51.47 -0.79 -77.09
N LYS A 7 51.91 0.43 -76.70
CA LYS A 7 51.65 1.25 -75.46
C LYS A 7 52.53 0.84 -74.25
N ASP A 8 52.97 1.69 -73.31
CA ASP A 8 52.75 3.10 -72.97
C ASP A 8 53.89 3.60 -72.04
N HIS A 9 54.04 4.92 -71.91
CA HIS A 9 54.99 5.65 -71.05
C HIS A 9 54.41 6.01 -69.67
N SER A 10 55.27 6.20 -68.66
CA SER A 10 54.96 6.99 -67.46
C SER A 10 56.21 7.68 -66.88
N VAL A 11 56.09 8.99 -66.56
CA VAL A 11 56.87 9.69 -65.51
C VAL A 11 56.04 10.86 -64.95
N LEU A 12 55.74 10.73 -63.65
CA LEU A 12 55.64 11.69 -62.53
C LEU A 12 55.26 13.19 -62.74
N GLU A 13 54.18 13.60 -62.07
CA GLU A 13 54.06 14.88 -61.35
C GLU A 13 53.43 14.64 -59.96
N ILE A 14 53.93 15.37 -58.95
CA ILE A 14 53.54 15.30 -57.53
C ILE A 14 52.46 16.37 -57.25
N ARG A 15 51.36 16.00 -56.59
CA ARG A 15 50.43 16.94 -55.92
C ARG A 15 49.99 16.43 -54.54
N ASP A 16 49.87 17.37 -53.62
CA ASP A 16 49.58 17.24 -52.18
C ASP A 16 48.28 16.50 -51.83
N ASP A 17 48.39 15.51 -50.93
CA ASP A 17 47.30 14.62 -50.52
C ASP A 17 47.06 14.64 -48.99
N HIS A 18 47.12 15.82 -48.37
CA HIS A 18 47.07 15.97 -46.91
C HIS A 18 45.97 16.88 -46.32
N LYS A 19 44.84 17.08 -47.01
CA LYS A 19 43.74 17.92 -46.46
C LYS A 19 42.35 17.30 -46.26
N GLU A 20 42.08 16.07 -46.72
CA GLU A 20 40.70 15.52 -46.68
C GLU A 20 40.36 14.56 -45.53
N LYS A 21 41.34 14.07 -44.75
CA LYS A 21 41.05 13.13 -43.63
C LYS A 21 40.77 13.80 -42.27
N ALA A 22 41.07 15.09 -42.09
CA ALA A 22 40.87 15.79 -40.82
C ALA A 22 39.43 16.35 -40.64
N ASP A 23 38.66 16.49 -41.71
CA ASP A 23 37.36 17.18 -41.68
C ASP A 23 36.18 16.23 -41.34
N LYS A 24 36.27 14.96 -41.77
CA LYS A 24 35.25 13.94 -41.43
C LYS A 24 35.21 13.60 -39.94
N GLY A 25 36.34 13.63 -39.25
CA GLY A 25 36.42 13.43 -37.79
C GLY A 25 35.92 14.63 -36.98
N LYS A 26 36.15 15.87 -37.45
CA LYS A 26 35.64 17.09 -36.81
C LYS A 26 34.14 17.28 -36.98
N GLN A 27 33.56 16.92 -38.14
CA GLN A 27 32.11 16.97 -38.35
C GLN A 27 31.35 15.94 -37.51
N THR A 28 31.88 14.72 -37.33
CA THR A 28 31.27 13.72 -36.44
C THR A 28 31.41 14.09 -34.96
N LEU A 29 32.57 14.62 -34.52
CA LEU A 29 32.76 15.15 -33.16
C LEU A 29 31.88 16.39 -32.87
N SER A 30 31.62 17.24 -33.87
CA SER A 30 30.75 18.41 -33.76
C SER A 30 29.26 18.03 -33.77
N GLY A 31 28.85 17.06 -34.59
CA GLY A 31 27.49 16.54 -34.63
C GLY A 31 27.09 15.85 -33.32
N ASN A 32 28.00 15.08 -32.72
CA ASN A 32 27.78 14.52 -31.39
C ASN A 32 27.67 15.61 -30.32
N LYS A 33 28.50 16.66 -30.34
CA LYS A 33 28.38 17.77 -29.38
C LYS A 33 27.04 18.53 -29.46
N ILE A 34 26.43 18.63 -30.64
CA ILE A 34 25.11 19.26 -30.79
C ILE A 34 24.01 18.33 -30.25
N ASN A 35 24.09 17.04 -30.57
CA ASN A 35 23.16 16.03 -30.04
C ASN A 35 23.27 15.90 -28.52
N ASP A 36 24.48 15.94 -27.97
CA ASP A 36 24.74 15.90 -26.53
C ASP A 36 24.14 17.13 -25.83
N LYS A 37 24.22 18.32 -26.45
CA LYS A 37 23.59 19.54 -25.92
C LYS A 37 22.06 19.47 -25.96
N LEU A 38 21.47 18.96 -27.04
CA LEU A 38 20.02 18.78 -27.14
C LEU A 38 19.51 17.77 -26.11
N LEU A 39 20.24 16.66 -25.93
CA LEU A 39 19.95 15.66 -24.91
C LEU A 39 20.09 16.26 -23.51
N ALA A 40 21.16 17.02 -23.24
CA ALA A 40 21.36 17.69 -21.95
C ALA A 40 20.23 18.69 -21.64
N SER A 41 19.80 19.52 -22.59
CA SER A 41 18.66 20.42 -22.41
C SER A 41 17.35 19.66 -22.19
N SER A 42 17.14 18.54 -22.88
CA SER A 42 15.98 17.67 -22.66
C SER A 42 15.99 17.04 -21.27
N ILE A 43 17.15 16.53 -20.81
CA ILE A 43 17.32 16.00 -19.45
C ILE A 43 17.11 17.11 -18.43
N GLN A 44 17.66 18.29 -18.67
CA GLN A 44 17.54 19.44 -17.76
C GLN A 44 16.09 19.91 -17.60
N GLY A 45 15.29 19.86 -18.68
CA GLY A 45 13.84 20.08 -18.61
C GLY A 45 13.07 18.98 -17.85
N LYS A 46 13.66 17.79 -17.66
CA LYS A 46 13.08 16.69 -16.88
C LYS A 46 13.56 16.65 -15.43
N LEU A 47 14.60 17.42 -15.07
CA LEU A 47 15.11 17.48 -13.70
C LEU A 47 14.06 18.12 -12.79
N ARG A 48 13.82 17.50 -11.64
CA ARG A 48 12.93 18.02 -10.60
C ARG A 48 13.77 18.58 -9.46
N GLN A 49 13.44 19.78 -8.99
CA GLN A 49 14.06 20.37 -7.79
C GLN A 49 13.47 19.80 -6.50
N GLU A 50 12.21 19.34 -6.57
CA GLU A 50 11.49 18.76 -5.45
C GLU A 50 11.34 17.24 -5.59
N SER A 51 11.10 16.58 -4.46
CA SER A 51 10.78 15.15 -4.42
C SER A 51 9.60 14.84 -5.33
N PRO A 52 9.65 13.78 -6.16
CA PRO A 52 8.50 13.35 -6.95
C PRO A 52 7.37 12.79 -6.07
N LEU A 53 7.68 12.34 -4.85
CA LEU A 53 6.69 11.91 -3.86
C LEU A 53 6.14 13.12 -3.11
N LEU A 54 4.83 13.28 -3.17
CA LEU A 54 4.07 14.35 -2.52
C LEU A 54 3.79 13.97 -1.06
N ASP A 55 3.53 14.96 -0.21
CA ASP A 55 3.18 14.72 1.21
C ASP A 55 1.80 14.03 1.36
N GLN A 56 0.96 14.19 0.33
CA GLN A 56 -0.34 13.56 0.20
C GLN A 56 -0.24 12.08 -0.15
N THR A 57 0.87 11.63 -0.75
CA THR A 57 1.05 10.24 -1.19
C THR A 57 0.98 9.31 0.01
N CYS A 58 0.04 8.36 -0.04
CA CYS A 58 -0.24 7.43 1.04
C CYS A 58 -0.67 6.04 0.56
N ILE A 59 -1.01 5.87 -0.72
CA ILE A 59 -1.38 4.60 -1.31
C ILE A 59 -0.27 4.22 -2.28
N TYR A 60 0.36 3.07 -2.04
CA TYR A 60 1.60 2.69 -2.71
C TYR A 60 1.44 1.35 -3.43
N ARG A 61 2.10 1.22 -4.58
CA ARG A 61 2.39 -0.10 -5.13
C ARG A 61 3.40 -0.79 -4.22
N VAL A 62 3.15 -2.05 -3.90
CA VAL A 62 4.02 -2.85 -3.04
C VAL A 62 5.34 -3.07 -3.78
N PRO A 63 6.49 -2.69 -3.22
CA PRO A 63 7.78 -2.90 -3.85
C PRO A 63 8.00 -4.40 -4.12
N HIS A 64 8.49 -4.72 -5.33
CA HIS A 64 8.74 -6.11 -5.77
C HIS A 64 9.54 -6.95 -4.75
N LYS A 65 10.45 -6.32 -3.99
CA LYS A 65 11.24 -7.00 -2.96
C LYS A 65 10.40 -7.56 -1.81
N LEU A 66 9.30 -6.91 -1.45
CA LEU A 66 8.34 -7.37 -0.43
C LEU A 66 7.35 -8.36 -1.04
N PHE A 67 6.96 -8.10 -2.28
CA PHE A 67 6.03 -8.89 -3.07
C PHE A 67 6.51 -10.33 -3.35
N ARG A 68 7.77 -10.51 -3.78
CA ARG A 68 8.32 -11.76 -4.33
C ARG A 68 8.26 -13.02 -3.45
N HIS A 69 7.98 -12.87 -2.16
CA HIS A 69 7.97 -13.99 -1.21
C HIS A 69 6.56 -14.51 -0.92
N ASN A 70 5.52 -13.73 -1.23
CA ASN A 70 4.11 -14.10 -1.11
C ASN A 70 3.27 -13.07 -1.87
N GLU A 71 3.14 -13.24 -3.18
CA GLU A 71 2.46 -12.29 -4.07
C GLU A 71 0.96 -12.20 -3.76
N GLU A 72 0.34 -13.35 -3.50
CA GLU A 72 -1.09 -13.47 -3.22
C GLU A 72 -1.50 -12.63 -2.02
N ALA A 73 -0.60 -12.38 -1.05
CA ALA A 73 -0.89 -11.60 0.14
C ALA A 73 -1.19 -10.11 -0.11
N PHE A 74 -0.88 -9.59 -1.29
CA PHE A 74 -1.07 -8.17 -1.64
C PHE A 74 -2.16 -7.94 -2.68
N VAL A 75 -2.75 -9.01 -3.22
CA VAL A 75 -3.71 -8.93 -4.31
C VAL A 75 -5.13 -9.23 -3.79
N PRO A 76 -6.15 -8.44 -4.16
CA PRO A 76 -7.52 -8.70 -3.75
C PRO A 76 -8.06 -9.99 -4.35
N ASN A 77 -8.91 -10.65 -3.56
CA ASN A 77 -9.51 -11.94 -3.89
C ASN A 77 -10.92 -11.80 -4.48
N LEU A 78 -11.65 -10.76 -4.10
CA LEU A 78 -13.07 -10.62 -4.41
C LEU A 78 -13.43 -9.21 -4.88
N VAL A 79 -13.03 -8.15 -4.18
CA VAL A 79 -13.45 -6.77 -4.49
C VAL A 79 -12.27 -5.86 -4.80
N SER A 80 -12.31 -5.24 -5.98
CA SER A 80 -11.39 -4.17 -6.37
C SER A 80 -11.89 -2.82 -5.85
N ILE A 81 -10.98 -2.03 -5.27
CA ILE A 81 -11.22 -0.70 -4.73
C ILE A 81 -10.10 0.23 -5.19
N GLY A 82 -10.49 1.30 -5.86
CA GLY A 82 -9.54 2.23 -6.46
C GLY A 82 -8.83 1.65 -7.70
N PRO A 83 -7.84 2.37 -8.23
CA PRO A 83 -7.38 2.20 -9.60
C PRO A 83 -6.42 1.02 -9.82
N TYR A 84 -5.71 0.51 -8.80
CA TYR A 84 -4.63 -0.47 -9.02
C TYR A 84 -5.12 -1.85 -9.47
N HIS A 85 -6.29 -2.29 -9.00
CA HIS A 85 -6.87 -3.59 -9.35
C HIS A 85 -8.15 -3.45 -10.19
N HIS A 86 -8.48 -2.23 -10.62
CA HIS A 86 -9.69 -1.97 -11.35
C HIS A 86 -9.68 -2.63 -12.73
N GLY A 87 -10.79 -3.30 -13.08
CA GLY A 87 -10.95 -3.96 -14.38
C GLY A 87 -10.28 -5.33 -14.48
N GLU A 88 -9.71 -5.88 -13.40
CA GLU A 88 -9.24 -7.26 -13.39
C GLU A 88 -10.42 -8.25 -13.55
N ASN A 89 -10.34 -9.14 -14.56
CA ASN A 89 -11.43 -10.06 -14.90
C ASN A 89 -11.93 -10.89 -13.71
N LYS A 90 -11.05 -11.29 -12.80
CA LYS A 90 -11.40 -12.11 -11.62
C LYS A 90 -12.23 -11.34 -10.57
N LEU A 91 -12.22 -10.01 -10.60
CA LEU A 91 -12.89 -9.14 -9.63
C LEU A 91 -14.19 -8.52 -10.19
N GLN A 92 -14.45 -8.74 -11.49
CA GLN A 92 -15.55 -8.09 -12.22
C GLN A 92 -16.94 -8.40 -11.62
N ALA A 93 -17.12 -9.58 -11.03
CA ALA A 93 -18.39 -9.97 -10.40
C ALA A 93 -18.83 -9.00 -9.29
N MET A 94 -17.88 -8.39 -8.58
CA MET A 94 -18.19 -7.42 -7.52
C MET A 94 -18.55 -6.03 -8.04
N GLU A 95 -18.24 -5.69 -9.30
CA GLU A 95 -18.58 -4.37 -9.86
C GLU A 95 -20.10 -4.16 -9.94
N GLU A 96 -20.87 -5.20 -10.27
CA GLU A 96 -22.34 -5.15 -10.26
C GLU A 96 -22.90 -4.97 -8.83
N MET A 97 -22.29 -5.67 -7.85
CA MET A 97 -22.65 -5.52 -6.44
C MET A 97 -22.38 -4.11 -5.93
N LYS A 98 -21.27 -3.48 -6.33
CA LYS A 98 -20.96 -2.08 -5.99
C LYS A 98 -22.00 -1.11 -6.53
N LEU A 99 -22.44 -1.30 -7.77
CA LEU A 99 -23.52 -0.48 -8.36
C LEU A 99 -24.86 -0.69 -7.63
N TRP A 100 -25.18 -1.92 -7.23
CA TRP A 100 -26.38 -2.19 -6.42
C TRP A 100 -26.31 -1.52 -5.04
N TYR A 101 -25.13 -1.49 -4.41
CA TYR A 101 -24.90 -0.75 -3.17
C TYR A 101 -25.04 0.76 -3.37
N LEU A 102 -24.47 1.32 -4.44
CA LEU A 102 -24.66 2.73 -4.81
C LEU A 102 -26.13 3.08 -5.01
N HIS A 103 -26.91 2.22 -5.67
CA HIS A 103 -28.35 2.42 -5.82
C HIS A 103 -29.04 2.52 -4.46
N GLY A 104 -28.81 1.55 -3.55
CA GLY A 104 -29.39 1.59 -2.20
C GLY A 104 -28.92 2.81 -1.39
N HIS A 105 -27.68 3.25 -1.60
CA HIS A 105 -27.15 4.47 -0.99
C HIS A 105 -27.92 5.71 -1.45
N ILE A 106 -28.19 5.85 -2.76
CA ILE A 106 -28.99 6.95 -3.31
C ILE A 106 -30.43 6.88 -2.81
N GLU A 107 -31.05 5.69 -2.80
CA GLU A 107 -32.44 5.54 -2.35
C GLU A 107 -32.65 5.94 -0.90
N ARG A 108 -31.69 5.65 0.00
CA ARG A 108 -31.76 6.09 1.39
C ARG A 108 -31.78 7.62 1.52
N ASN A 109 -31.14 8.34 0.60
CA ASN A 109 -31.01 9.80 0.63
C ASN A 109 -32.04 10.53 -0.25
N ARG A 110 -33.03 9.84 -0.83
CA ARG A 110 -34.04 10.44 -1.74
C ARG A 110 -34.85 11.59 -1.13
N ASN A 111 -34.91 11.70 0.19
CA ASN A 111 -35.62 12.79 0.89
C ASN A 111 -34.74 14.05 1.08
N GLN A 112 -33.48 14.02 0.63
CA GLN A 112 -32.53 15.14 0.67
C GLN A 112 -32.26 15.60 -0.78
N ASN A 113 -31.80 16.84 -0.94
CA ASN A 113 -31.37 17.37 -2.25
C ASN A 113 -30.10 16.68 -2.80
N THR A 114 -29.69 15.54 -2.25
CA THR A 114 -28.49 14.79 -2.61
C THR A 114 -28.80 13.86 -3.78
N SER A 115 -28.23 14.18 -4.94
CA SER A 115 -28.35 13.40 -6.17
C SER A 115 -27.03 12.75 -6.58
N LEU A 116 -27.05 11.80 -7.52
CA LEU A 116 -25.82 11.21 -8.08
C LEU A 116 -24.90 12.29 -8.67
N GLU A 117 -25.47 13.31 -9.29
CA GLU A 117 -24.74 14.48 -9.80
C GLU A 117 -23.99 15.21 -8.68
N THR A 118 -24.56 15.26 -7.48
CA THR A 118 -23.92 15.88 -6.30
C THR A 118 -22.70 15.07 -5.86
N PHE A 119 -22.78 13.74 -5.87
CA PHE A 119 -21.63 12.87 -5.59
C PHE A 119 -20.51 13.06 -6.61
N VAL A 120 -20.86 13.01 -7.90
CA VAL A 120 -19.91 13.20 -9.01
C VAL A 120 -19.25 14.57 -8.92
N ALA A 121 -20.01 15.65 -8.72
CA ALA A 121 -19.48 17.00 -8.60
C ALA A 121 -18.53 17.15 -7.40
N THR A 122 -18.90 16.57 -6.26
CA THR A 122 -18.08 16.64 -5.04
C THR A 122 -16.76 15.90 -5.21
N ILE A 123 -16.78 14.67 -5.72
CA ILE A 123 -15.54 13.91 -5.95
C ILE A 123 -14.69 14.55 -7.05
N ARG A 124 -15.30 15.08 -8.11
CA ARG A 124 -14.59 15.83 -9.16
C ARG A 124 -13.84 17.04 -8.59
N SER A 125 -14.42 17.74 -7.61
CA SER A 125 -13.76 18.89 -6.97
C SER A 125 -12.48 18.52 -6.19
N VAL A 126 -12.36 17.27 -5.74
CA VAL A 126 -11.20 16.75 -5.00
C VAL A 126 -10.37 15.74 -5.80
N GLU A 127 -10.63 15.59 -7.10
CA GLU A 127 -10.01 14.57 -7.95
C GLU A 127 -8.48 14.64 -7.89
N GLN A 128 -7.91 15.84 -8.09
CA GLN A 128 -6.46 16.01 -8.13
C GLN A 128 -5.81 15.59 -6.81
N PHE A 129 -6.40 15.99 -5.68
CA PHE A 129 -5.95 15.55 -4.36
C PHE A 129 -5.98 14.02 -4.24
N CYS A 130 -7.06 13.38 -4.70
CA CYS A 130 -7.20 11.93 -4.63
C CYS A 130 -6.17 11.22 -5.51
N ARG A 131 -5.87 11.73 -6.71
CA ARG A 131 -4.81 11.20 -7.58
C ARG A 131 -3.43 11.35 -6.95
N ASP A 132 -3.18 12.44 -6.24
CA ASP A 132 -1.90 12.71 -5.57
C ASP A 132 -1.67 11.86 -4.31
N CYS A 133 -2.71 11.18 -3.81
CA CYS A 133 -2.57 10.15 -2.78
C CYS A 133 -1.94 8.85 -3.28
N TYR A 134 -1.93 8.58 -4.59
CA TYR A 134 -1.30 7.41 -5.18
C TYR A 134 0.16 7.72 -5.58
N ASP A 135 1.05 6.74 -5.42
CA ASP A 135 2.47 6.87 -5.80
C ASP A 135 2.69 6.76 -7.31
N GLU A 136 1.80 6.07 -8.03
CA GLU A 136 1.79 6.03 -9.48
C GLU A 136 0.93 7.13 -10.10
N LYS A 137 1.28 7.53 -11.33
CA LYS A 137 0.49 8.46 -12.14
C LYS A 137 -0.32 7.70 -13.17
N PHE A 138 -1.61 8.02 -13.25
CA PHE A 138 -2.56 7.36 -14.13
C PHE A 138 -2.79 8.16 -15.43
N ASP A 139 -1.73 8.32 -16.24
CA ASP A 139 -1.76 9.18 -17.43
C ASP A 139 -2.81 8.75 -18.47
N ASN A 140 -3.16 7.47 -18.51
CA ASN A 140 -4.18 6.91 -19.42
C ASN A 140 -5.59 6.85 -18.83
N LEU A 141 -5.79 7.25 -17.58
CA LEU A 141 -7.08 7.18 -16.90
C LEU A 141 -7.77 8.54 -16.93
N SER A 142 -8.83 8.65 -17.73
CA SER A 142 -9.61 9.88 -17.86
C SER A 142 -10.21 10.34 -16.53
N SER A 143 -10.47 11.65 -16.43
CA SER A 143 -11.12 12.25 -15.25
C SER A 143 -12.47 11.61 -14.97
N ASP A 144 -13.32 11.45 -15.98
CA ASP A 144 -14.65 10.86 -15.80
C ASP A 144 -14.59 9.43 -15.24
N ARG A 145 -13.70 8.59 -15.78
CA ARG A 145 -13.54 7.21 -15.28
C ARG A 145 -12.97 7.14 -13.87
N PHE A 146 -12.02 8.01 -13.54
CA PHE A 146 -11.48 8.08 -12.19
C PHE A 146 -12.55 8.53 -11.19
N VAL A 147 -13.30 9.58 -11.50
CA VAL A 147 -14.37 10.09 -10.64
C VAL A 147 -15.48 9.05 -10.47
N GLU A 148 -15.89 8.39 -11.55
CA GLU A 148 -16.87 7.28 -11.50
C GLU A 148 -16.42 6.19 -10.53
N MET A 149 -15.19 5.72 -10.66
CA MET A 149 -14.60 4.70 -9.78
C MET A 149 -14.60 5.14 -8.31
N MET A 150 -14.12 6.35 -8.02
CA MET A 150 -14.09 6.88 -6.66
C MET A 150 -15.50 6.99 -6.05
N VAL A 151 -16.51 7.40 -6.82
CA VAL A 151 -17.91 7.49 -6.37
C VAL A 151 -18.48 6.10 -6.09
N VAL A 152 -18.36 5.17 -7.05
CA VAL A 152 -18.91 3.82 -6.93
C VAL A 152 -18.27 3.07 -5.76
N ASP A 153 -16.95 3.08 -5.66
CA ASP A 153 -16.21 2.38 -4.62
C ASP A 153 -16.43 3.03 -3.24
N GLY A 154 -16.41 4.36 -3.18
CA GLY A 154 -16.66 5.10 -1.94
C GLY A 154 -18.07 4.88 -1.39
N CYS A 155 -19.09 4.96 -2.24
CA CYS A 155 -20.47 4.66 -1.85
C CYS A 155 -20.66 3.19 -1.47
N PHE A 156 -20.03 2.25 -2.18
CA PHE A 156 -20.05 0.84 -1.80
C PHE A 156 -19.54 0.62 -0.37
N ILE A 157 -18.38 1.18 -0.02
CA ILE A 157 -17.79 1.03 1.31
C ILE A 157 -18.68 1.66 2.40
N ILE A 158 -19.16 2.89 2.18
CA ILE A 158 -20.04 3.57 3.14
C ILE A 158 -21.33 2.78 3.35
N GLU A 159 -21.94 2.32 2.26
CA GLU A 159 -23.16 1.54 2.28
C GLU A 159 -22.97 0.20 3.00
N LEU A 160 -21.85 -0.48 2.74
CA LEU A 160 -21.45 -1.70 3.44
C LEU A 160 -21.36 -1.49 4.94
N PHE A 161 -20.78 -0.37 5.40
CA PHE A 161 -20.70 -0.11 6.83
C PHE A 161 -22.08 0.15 7.46
N ARG A 162 -22.97 0.85 6.75
CA ARG A 162 -24.35 1.12 7.22
C ARG A 162 -25.20 -0.15 7.27
N ARG A 163 -25.20 -0.96 6.20
CA ARG A 163 -26.05 -2.16 6.09
C ARG A 163 -25.74 -3.23 7.12
N ARG A 164 -24.50 -3.28 7.64
CA ARG A 164 -24.13 -4.18 8.75
C ARG A 164 -25.08 -4.10 9.95
N ARG A 165 -25.75 -2.95 10.16
CA ARG A 165 -26.66 -2.73 11.30
C ARG A 165 -28.10 -3.08 11.03
N TYR A 166 -28.50 -2.99 9.77
CA TYR A 166 -29.87 -3.20 9.33
C TYR A 166 -29.88 -4.48 8.52
N TRP A 167 -30.10 -5.61 9.21
CA TRP A 167 -30.21 -6.95 8.62
C TRP A 167 -31.37 -6.99 7.62
N ASN A 168 -31.09 -6.52 6.41
CA ASN A 168 -31.86 -6.82 5.21
C ASN A 168 -31.15 -7.98 4.52
N HIS A 169 -31.90 -8.80 3.77
CA HIS A 169 -31.42 -9.99 3.04
C HIS A 169 -30.33 -9.64 2.01
N ASP A 170 -29.14 -9.31 2.50
CA ASP A 170 -28.02 -8.79 1.74
C ASP A 170 -27.03 -9.94 1.52
N PRO A 171 -26.75 -10.31 0.26
CA PRO A 171 -25.93 -11.47 -0.05
C PRO A 171 -24.54 -11.45 0.61
N ILE A 172 -23.96 -10.26 0.82
CA ILE A 172 -22.64 -10.12 1.47
C ILE A 172 -22.71 -10.53 2.94
N PHE A 173 -23.79 -10.16 3.65
CA PHE A 173 -23.95 -10.46 5.07
C PHE A 173 -24.51 -11.85 5.33
N GLU A 174 -25.28 -12.40 4.40
CA GLU A 174 -25.79 -13.78 4.45
C GLU A 174 -24.73 -14.82 4.10
N THR A 175 -23.61 -14.40 3.52
CA THR A 175 -22.52 -15.28 3.06
C THR A 175 -21.23 -15.02 3.85
N PRO A 176 -20.95 -15.76 4.95
CA PRO A 176 -19.86 -15.42 5.87
C PRO A 176 -18.47 -15.31 5.23
N TRP A 177 -18.14 -16.19 4.28
CA TRP A 177 -16.85 -16.16 3.56
C TRP A 177 -16.70 -14.93 2.67
N MET A 178 -17.81 -14.38 2.16
CA MET A 178 -17.80 -13.19 1.32
C MET A 178 -17.45 -11.96 2.16
N LEU A 179 -18.11 -11.80 3.30
CA LEU A 179 -17.85 -10.70 4.23
C LEU A 179 -16.41 -10.75 4.79
N SER A 180 -15.88 -11.94 5.10
CA SER A 180 -14.49 -12.06 5.55
C SER A 180 -13.52 -11.66 4.43
N THR A 181 -13.74 -12.14 3.21
CA THR A 181 -12.87 -11.81 2.06
C THR A 181 -12.90 -10.31 1.73
N ILE A 182 -14.08 -9.67 1.76
CA ILE A 182 -14.19 -8.22 1.56
C ILE A 182 -13.43 -7.46 2.63
N ARG A 183 -13.51 -7.88 3.91
CA ARG A 183 -12.74 -7.23 4.98
C ARG A 183 -11.25 -7.30 4.76
N ASP A 184 -10.75 -8.43 4.28
CA ASP A 184 -9.33 -8.59 3.99
C ASP A 184 -8.91 -7.73 2.80
N ASP A 185 -9.70 -7.74 1.73
CA ASP A 185 -9.47 -6.94 0.53
C ASP A 185 -9.45 -5.43 0.83
N LEU A 186 -10.34 -4.94 1.70
CA LEU A 186 -10.39 -3.53 2.12
C LEU A 186 -9.18 -3.10 2.98
N LEU A 187 -8.33 -4.04 3.41
CA LEU A 187 -7.12 -3.77 4.19
C LEU A 187 -5.83 -4.07 3.42
N LEU A 188 -5.89 -4.29 2.11
CA LEU A 188 -4.71 -4.41 1.26
C LEU A 188 -4.19 -3.03 0.87
N LEU A 189 -2.87 -2.82 0.90
CA LEU A 189 -2.24 -1.53 0.60
C LEU A 189 -2.56 -1.04 -0.81
N GLU A 190 -2.59 -1.95 -1.79
CA GLU A 190 -2.89 -1.63 -3.18
C GLU A 190 -4.38 -1.46 -3.47
N ASN A 191 -5.27 -1.79 -2.53
CA ASN A 191 -6.72 -1.83 -2.71
C ASN A 191 -7.43 -0.80 -1.82
N GLN A 192 -7.00 0.47 -1.92
CA GLN A 192 -7.41 1.56 -1.04
C GLN A 192 -8.02 2.73 -1.80
N LEU A 193 -8.88 3.49 -1.12
CA LEU A 193 -9.24 4.85 -1.50
C LEU A 193 -8.63 5.85 -0.51
N PRO A 194 -8.31 7.07 -0.96
CA PRO A 194 -8.07 8.18 -0.04
C PRO A 194 -9.30 8.36 0.85
N TRP A 195 -9.10 8.46 2.17
CA TRP A 195 -10.17 8.67 3.13
C TRP A 195 -11.05 9.89 2.78
N LYS A 196 -10.44 10.91 2.15
CA LYS A 196 -11.14 12.10 1.66
C LYS A 196 -12.34 11.77 0.77
N VAL A 197 -12.26 10.70 -0.04
CA VAL A 197 -13.38 10.23 -0.88
C VAL A 197 -14.55 9.80 0.00
N ALA A 198 -14.29 8.89 0.95
CA ALA A 198 -15.32 8.38 1.84
C ALA A 198 -15.89 9.49 2.74
N ALA A 199 -15.04 10.39 3.27
CA ALA A 199 -15.48 11.52 4.09
C ALA A 199 -16.40 12.46 3.31
N CYS A 200 -16.02 12.90 2.10
CA CYS A 200 -16.83 13.80 1.29
C CYS A 200 -18.17 13.17 0.88
N LEU A 201 -18.18 11.89 0.49
CA LEU A 201 -19.43 11.20 0.15
C LEU A 201 -20.32 11.00 1.38
N PHE A 202 -19.73 10.69 2.54
CA PHE A 202 -20.47 10.50 3.78
C PHE A 202 -21.14 11.79 4.25
N GLU A 203 -20.43 12.92 4.17
CA GLU A 203 -20.94 14.26 4.52
C GLU A 203 -22.20 14.66 3.72
N LEU A 204 -22.33 14.19 2.48
CA LEU A 204 -23.50 14.44 1.63
C LEU A 204 -24.73 13.61 2.00
N THR A 205 -24.57 12.69 2.95
CA THR A 205 -25.63 11.78 3.36
C THR A 205 -25.94 11.98 4.83
N GLU A 206 -26.95 12.80 5.11
CA GLU A 206 -27.44 12.98 6.48
C GLU A 206 -28.35 11.81 6.85
N GLY A 207 -28.31 11.33 8.09
CA GLY A 207 -29.26 10.31 8.53
C GLY A 207 -28.92 9.53 9.79
N GLU A 208 -27.66 9.56 10.25
CA GLU A 208 -27.26 8.90 11.49
C GLU A 208 -26.34 9.82 12.30
N ASN A 209 -26.57 9.91 13.62
CA ASN A 209 -25.75 10.69 14.57
C ASN A 209 -24.33 10.12 14.77
N GLU A 210 -23.86 9.27 13.86
CA GLU A 210 -22.63 8.53 14.03
C GLU A 210 -21.58 8.93 12.99
N ALA A 211 -20.36 9.16 13.46
CA ALA A 211 -19.23 9.44 12.59
C ALA A 211 -18.87 8.22 11.72
N LEU A 212 -18.47 8.47 10.47
CA LEU A 212 -17.92 7.47 9.55
C LEU A 212 -16.81 6.62 10.20
N TRP A 213 -16.02 7.24 11.08
CA TRP A 213 -15.00 6.55 11.85
C TRP A 213 -15.54 5.40 12.70
N ASN A 214 -16.66 5.62 13.40
CA ASN A 214 -17.25 4.61 14.27
C ASN A 214 -17.85 3.46 13.45
N LEU A 215 -18.38 3.77 12.26
CA LEU A 215 -18.84 2.77 11.30
C LEU A 215 -17.68 1.89 10.80
N ALA A 216 -16.57 2.51 10.38
CA ALA A 216 -15.35 1.79 9.99
C ALA A 216 -14.79 0.97 11.17
N ALA A 217 -14.71 1.57 12.36
CA ALA A 217 -14.27 0.93 13.60
C ALA A 217 -15.13 -0.27 13.97
N GLY A 218 -16.45 -0.15 13.89
CA GLY A 218 -17.36 -1.27 14.08
C GLY A 218 -17.16 -2.35 13.01
N PHE A 219 -16.94 -1.94 11.76
CA PHE A 219 -16.73 -2.85 10.64
C PHE A 219 -15.47 -3.71 10.81
N PHE A 220 -14.34 -3.09 11.13
CA PHE A 220 -13.04 -3.76 11.29
C PHE A 220 -12.73 -4.20 12.72
N GLY A 221 -13.48 -3.78 13.75
CA GLY A 221 -13.14 -4.03 15.16
C GLY A 221 -13.10 -5.49 15.61
N ASN A 222 -13.61 -6.41 14.78
CA ASN A 222 -13.52 -7.86 14.99
C ASN A 222 -12.45 -8.53 14.11
N VAL A 223 -11.77 -7.74 13.27
CA VAL A 223 -10.73 -8.19 12.35
C VAL A 223 -9.41 -8.16 13.14
N PHE A 224 -8.87 -9.35 13.40
CA PHE A 224 -7.58 -9.57 14.08
C PHE A 224 -7.48 -9.16 15.56
N GLY A 225 -8.60 -9.04 16.27
CA GLY A 225 -8.61 -8.67 17.69
C GLY A 225 -8.21 -7.22 17.97
N VAL A 226 -8.09 -6.39 16.92
CA VAL A 226 -7.86 -4.95 17.03
C VAL A 226 -9.18 -4.26 17.36
N SER A 227 -9.36 -3.91 18.63
CA SER A 227 -10.47 -3.05 19.03
C SER A 227 -10.17 -1.62 18.60
N MET A 228 -10.82 -1.15 17.54
CA MET A 228 -10.74 0.24 17.12
C MET A 228 -11.48 1.13 18.12
N SER A 229 -10.81 2.15 18.68
CA SER A 229 -11.44 3.17 19.52
C SER A 229 -11.66 4.46 18.73
N ALA A 230 -12.70 5.22 19.08
CA ALA A 230 -13.01 6.49 18.44
C ALA A 230 -12.15 7.66 18.95
N GLU A 231 -11.44 7.46 20.07
CA GLU A 231 -10.92 8.55 20.88
C GLU A 231 -9.60 9.14 20.36
N ASN A 232 -8.88 8.48 19.44
CA ASN A 232 -7.52 8.88 19.08
C ASN A 232 -7.16 8.71 17.59
N LYS A 233 -7.89 9.37 16.68
CA LYS A 233 -7.57 9.49 15.25
C LYS A 233 -6.09 9.84 15.01
N LEU A 234 -5.27 8.83 14.74
CA LEU A 234 -3.82 8.98 14.52
C LEU A 234 -3.52 9.56 13.14
N SER A 235 -4.30 9.16 12.14
CA SER A 235 -4.22 9.61 10.76
C SER A 235 -5.46 9.10 10.01
N GLU A 236 -5.95 9.89 9.07
CA GLU A 236 -7.11 9.56 8.24
C GLU A 236 -6.70 9.60 6.76
N ARG A 237 -5.72 8.76 6.37
CA ARG A 237 -5.23 8.72 4.99
C ARG A 237 -6.01 7.74 4.12
N HIS A 238 -6.19 6.51 4.58
CA HIS A 238 -6.97 5.44 3.94
C HIS A 238 -7.27 4.33 4.97
N PHE A 239 -8.13 3.35 4.64
CA PHE A 239 -8.63 2.35 5.59
C PHE A 239 -7.54 1.48 6.25
N LEU A 240 -6.49 1.12 5.52
CA LEU A 240 -5.35 0.41 6.10
C LEU A 240 -4.57 1.25 7.14
N ASP A 241 -4.37 2.55 6.91
CA ASP A 241 -3.71 3.44 7.89
C ASP A 241 -4.59 3.66 9.12
N ILE A 242 -5.90 3.63 8.93
CA ILE A 242 -6.89 3.67 10.01
C ILE A 242 -6.80 2.41 10.88
N ALA A 243 -6.78 1.23 10.25
CA ALA A 243 -6.60 -0.04 10.95
C ALA A 243 -5.24 -0.11 11.66
N ARG A 244 -4.19 0.42 11.03
CA ARG A 244 -2.86 0.59 11.64
C ARG A 244 -2.95 1.43 12.90
N GLY A 245 -3.56 2.61 12.81
CA GLY A 245 -3.72 3.52 13.94
C GLY A 245 -4.43 2.86 15.12
N ALA A 246 -5.56 2.21 14.88
CA ALA A 246 -6.29 1.49 15.90
C ALA A 246 -5.47 0.36 16.56
N ALA A 247 -4.64 -0.34 15.80
CA ALA A 247 -3.75 -1.36 16.35
C ALA A 247 -2.62 -0.78 17.22
N LEU A 248 -2.20 0.48 16.97
CA LEU A 248 -1.23 1.22 17.79
C LEU A 248 -1.86 1.88 19.03
N GLU A 249 -3.17 2.10 19.05
CA GLU A 249 -3.87 2.88 20.07
C GLU A 249 -3.85 2.26 21.48
N GLN A 250 -3.42 1.01 21.60
CA GLN A 250 -3.30 0.31 22.88
C GLN A 250 -2.02 0.69 23.67
N ARG A 251 -1.33 1.76 23.25
CA ARG A 251 -0.16 2.36 23.96
C ARG A 251 -0.36 3.86 24.26
N PRO A 252 0.21 4.38 25.39
CA PRO A 252 0.23 5.80 25.70
C PRO A 252 0.82 6.65 24.56
N ARG A 253 0.29 7.86 24.34
CA ARG A 253 0.75 8.78 23.28
C ARG A 253 2.22 9.20 23.45
N GLU A 254 2.70 9.24 24.68
CA GLU A 254 4.06 9.67 25.05
C GLU A 254 5.16 8.69 24.58
N ASP A 255 4.82 7.41 24.39
CA ASP A 255 5.74 6.36 23.92
C ASP A 255 5.84 6.27 22.38
N ARG A 256 5.04 7.07 21.65
CA ARG A 256 4.98 7.06 20.18
C ARG A 256 6.10 7.92 19.59
N VAL A 257 7.34 7.52 19.82
CA VAL A 257 8.51 8.17 19.22
C VAL A 257 8.51 7.87 17.72
N PHE A 258 8.26 8.90 16.90
CA PHE A 258 8.50 8.83 15.46
C PHE A 258 10.01 8.79 15.23
N TYR A 259 10.58 7.58 15.17
CA TYR A 259 12.00 7.41 14.88
C TYR A 259 12.29 7.98 13.49
N HIS A 260 13.09 9.05 13.46
CA HIS A 260 13.55 9.70 12.24
C HIS A 260 14.29 8.69 11.31
N PRO A 261 14.16 8.80 9.98
CA PRO A 261 14.86 7.96 8.99
C PRO A 261 16.38 7.79 9.20
N LEU A 262 17.03 8.73 9.90
CA LEU A 262 18.48 8.68 10.15
C LEU A 262 18.84 7.65 11.24
N VAL A 263 17.93 7.39 12.19
CA VAL A 263 18.06 6.31 13.18
C VAL A 263 17.85 4.95 12.49
N GLN A 264 17.02 4.89 11.45
CA GLN A 264 16.75 3.68 10.66
C GLN A 264 18.03 3.13 9.99
N SER A 265 18.93 4.01 9.51
CA SER A 265 20.21 3.58 8.93
C SER A 265 21.21 3.06 9.97
N ALA A 266 21.10 3.50 11.23
CA ALA A 266 21.94 3.03 12.32
C ALA A 266 21.40 1.72 12.93
N VAL A 267 20.08 1.61 13.15
CA VAL A 267 19.42 0.42 13.70
C VAL A 267 19.56 -0.79 12.75
N LEU A 268 19.47 -0.59 11.43
CA LEU A 268 19.74 -1.67 10.46
C LEU A 268 21.22 -2.07 10.40
N ARG A 269 22.16 -1.18 10.76
CA ARG A 269 23.61 -1.45 10.76
C ARG A 269 24.09 -2.19 12.01
N PHE A 270 23.33 -2.17 13.11
CA PHE A 270 23.68 -2.81 14.38
C PHE A 270 22.68 -3.90 14.83
N PHE A 271 21.85 -4.38 13.91
CA PHE A 271 20.89 -5.45 14.23
C PHE A 271 21.64 -6.76 14.53
N HIS A 272 21.69 -7.12 15.81
CA HIS A 272 22.04 -8.45 16.26
C HIS A 272 20.73 -9.25 16.30
N PRO A 273 20.59 -10.32 15.49
CA PRO A 273 19.40 -11.15 15.53
C PRO A 273 19.17 -11.68 16.95
N ILE A 274 17.93 -11.55 17.42
CA ILE A 274 17.50 -12.25 18.63
C ILE A 274 17.58 -13.76 18.33
N PRO A 275 18.14 -14.59 19.23
CA PRO A 275 18.14 -16.04 19.05
C PRO A 275 16.71 -16.61 18.90
N PRO A 276 16.55 -17.77 18.23
CA PRO A 276 15.25 -18.44 18.15
C PRO A 276 14.76 -18.88 19.52
N VAL A 277 13.47 -19.23 19.61
CA VAL A 277 12.83 -19.67 20.87
C VAL A 277 13.63 -20.79 21.54
N THR A 278 14.05 -21.80 20.77
CA THR A 278 14.84 -22.93 21.27
C THR A 278 16.14 -22.51 21.96
N GLU A 279 16.92 -21.61 21.37
CA GLU A 279 18.15 -21.09 21.98
C GLU A 279 17.87 -20.17 23.18
N LEU A 280 16.81 -19.36 23.12
CA LEU A 280 16.38 -18.52 24.23
C LEU A 280 16.01 -19.36 25.46
N LEU A 281 15.34 -20.50 25.27
CA LEU A 281 15.01 -21.43 26.35
C LEU A 281 16.28 -22.03 26.99
N GLU A 282 17.32 -22.34 26.21
CA GLU A 282 18.59 -22.89 26.71
C GLU A 282 19.32 -21.92 27.65
N ILE A 283 19.19 -20.61 27.41
CA ILE A 283 19.79 -19.56 28.25
C ILE A 283 18.85 -19.06 29.37
N GLY A 284 17.72 -19.74 29.59
CA GLY A 284 16.80 -19.47 30.69
C GLY A 284 15.75 -18.38 30.42
N VAL A 285 15.53 -18.00 29.17
CA VAL A 285 14.41 -17.13 28.78
C VAL A 285 13.15 -17.97 28.56
N ASP A 286 12.07 -17.66 29.28
CA ASP A 286 10.76 -18.32 29.11
C ASP A 286 9.76 -17.37 28.42
N PHE A 287 8.65 -17.94 27.95
CA PHE A 287 7.60 -17.25 27.24
C PHE A 287 6.24 -17.50 27.89
N GLU A 288 5.41 -16.47 27.90
CA GLU A 288 4.03 -16.56 28.38
C GLU A 288 3.12 -15.73 27.48
N ARG A 289 1.87 -16.17 27.32
CA ARG A 289 0.87 -15.34 26.68
C ARG A 289 0.48 -14.18 27.61
N THR A 290 0.32 -12.97 27.07
CA THR A 290 -0.17 -11.85 27.87
C THR A 290 -1.57 -12.15 28.43
N GLY A 291 -1.72 -12.05 29.76
CA GLY A 291 -2.98 -12.30 30.48
C GLY A 291 -4.03 -11.20 30.26
N VAL A 292 -5.28 -11.50 30.63
CA VAL A 292 -6.53 -10.77 30.33
C VAL A 292 -6.59 -9.35 30.93
N SER A 293 -5.74 -8.42 30.49
CA SER A 293 -6.19 -7.03 30.43
C SER A 293 -7.35 -6.99 29.43
N MET A 294 -8.32 -6.08 29.60
CA MET A 294 -9.59 -6.14 28.87
C MET A 294 -9.48 -6.05 27.33
N LYS A 295 -8.27 -5.83 26.78
CA LYS A 295 -7.81 -6.13 25.41
C LYS A 295 -6.31 -5.79 25.37
N PRO A 296 -5.37 -6.74 25.37
CA PRO A 296 -3.95 -6.42 25.15
C PRO A 296 -3.72 -6.09 23.68
N GLY A 297 -2.88 -5.08 23.42
CA GLY A 297 -2.55 -4.65 22.06
C GLY A 297 -1.83 -5.72 21.30
N LEU A 298 -2.04 -5.81 19.98
CA LEU A 298 -1.28 -6.73 19.13
C LEU A 298 0.24 -6.58 19.33
N LEU A 299 0.69 -5.37 19.68
CA LEU A 299 2.08 -5.01 19.88
C LEU A 299 2.50 -4.94 21.37
N ASP A 300 1.66 -5.40 22.29
CA ASP A 300 1.91 -5.33 23.75
C ASP A 300 2.84 -6.46 24.22
N ILE A 301 4.08 -6.43 23.72
CA ILE A 301 5.13 -7.40 24.02
C ILE A 301 6.06 -6.82 25.07
N THR A 302 6.25 -7.55 26.18
CA THR A 302 7.16 -7.17 27.26
C THR A 302 8.23 -8.22 27.49
N PHE A 303 9.40 -7.81 27.97
CA PHE A 303 10.48 -8.70 28.38
C PHE A 303 11.04 -8.22 29.71
N GLU A 304 10.78 -8.97 30.77
CA GLU A 304 11.14 -8.62 32.14
C GLU A 304 11.64 -9.84 32.88
N ASN A 305 12.80 -9.74 33.53
CA ASN A 305 13.38 -10.81 34.36
C ASN A 305 13.47 -12.18 33.65
N GLY A 306 13.82 -12.20 32.37
CA GLY A 306 13.93 -13.44 31.58
C GLY A 306 12.60 -14.01 31.09
N LEU A 307 11.47 -13.32 31.27
CA LEU A 307 10.17 -13.75 30.78
C LEU A 307 9.67 -12.81 29.68
N MET A 308 9.48 -13.35 28.48
CA MET A 308 8.87 -12.65 27.35
C MET A 308 7.36 -12.88 27.32
N ARG A 309 6.57 -11.82 27.49
CA ARG A 309 5.11 -11.88 27.37
C ARG A 309 4.68 -11.40 26.00
N ILE A 310 3.91 -12.24 25.31
CA ILE A 310 3.45 -11.97 23.95
C ILE A 310 1.92 -12.10 23.90
N PRO A 311 1.19 -11.11 23.36
CA PRO A 311 -0.24 -11.21 23.13
C PRO A 311 -0.55 -12.36 22.16
N PRO A 312 -1.66 -13.09 22.35
CA PRO A 312 -2.03 -14.17 21.43
C PRO A 312 -2.15 -13.66 19.98
N LEU A 313 -1.36 -14.25 19.09
CA LEU A 313 -1.39 -14.02 17.66
C LEU A 313 -2.24 -15.10 16.99
N PHE A 314 -3.31 -14.68 16.33
CA PHE A 314 -4.13 -15.54 15.49
C PHE A 314 -3.56 -15.53 14.07
N ILE A 315 -2.83 -16.59 13.72
CA ILE A 315 -2.26 -16.81 12.39
C ILE A 315 -3.26 -17.63 11.57
N GLY A 316 -4.26 -16.95 11.01
CA GLY A 316 -4.97 -17.42 9.82
C GLY A 316 -4.43 -16.74 8.57
N GLU A 317 -4.86 -17.16 7.37
CA GLU A 317 -4.48 -16.52 6.09
C GLU A 317 -4.66 -14.99 6.15
N ASN A 318 -5.77 -14.56 6.76
CA ASN A 318 -6.15 -13.17 6.88
C ASN A 318 -5.16 -12.35 7.75
N GLY A 319 -4.66 -12.92 8.85
CA GLY A 319 -3.80 -12.21 9.81
C GLY A 319 -2.39 -11.97 9.29
N GLU A 320 -1.82 -12.96 8.62
CA GLU A 320 -0.53 -12.82 7.96
C GLU A 320 -0.59 -11.76 6.85
N ARG A 321 -1.65 -11.81 6.02
CA ARG A 321 -1.88 -10.82 4.95
C ARG A 321 -1.95 -9.41 5.50
N PHE A 322 -2.69 -9.20 6.59
CA PHE A 322 -2.82 -7.88 7.20
C PHE A 322 -1.48 -7.33 7.72
N VAL A 323 -0.71 -8.13 8.46
CA VAL A 323 0.61 -7.70 8.96
C VAL A 323 1.56 -7.39 7.80
N ARG A 324 1.56 -8.18 6.73
CA ARG A 324 2.39 -7.92 5.53
C ARG A 324 2.03 -6.60 4.86
N ASN A 325 0.74 -6.29 4.73
CA ASN A 325 0.29 -5.03 4.15
C ASN A 325 0.64 -3.83 5.03
N LEU A 326 0.54 -3.96 6.36
CA LEU A 326 1.00 -2.94 7.29
C LEU A 326 2.51 -2.71 7.20
N MET A 327 3.32 -3.77 7.15
CA MET A 327 4.76 -3.66 6.95
C MET A 327 5.09 -2.97 5.62
N ALA A 328 4.41 -3.36 4.53
CA ALA A 328 4.61 -2.74 3.24
C ALA A 328 4.31 -1.24 3.30
N TYR A 329 3.23 -0.87 3.98
CA TYR A 329 2.86 0.52 4.18
C TYR A 329 3.93 1.30 4.98
N GLU A 330 4.40 0.74 6.09
CA GLU A 330 5.46 1.36 6.90
C GLU A 330 6.75 1.60 6.11
N LEU A 331 7.13 0.62 5.29
CA LEU A 331 8.33 0.69 4.46
C LEU A 331 8.21 1.67 3.28
N CYS A 332 7.00 1.91 2.79
CA CYS A 332 6.76 2.86 1.68
C CYS A 332 6.51 4.29 2.17
N ALA A 333 5.99 4.47 3.39
CA ALA A 333 5.58 5.75 3.94
C ALA A 333 6.42 6.18 5.17
N PRO A 334 7.76 6.26 5.09
CA PRO A 334 8.61 6.53 6.27
C PRO A 334 8.41 7.92 6.88
N LYS A 335 7.76 8.84 6.15
CA LYS A 335 7.40 10.18 6.66
C LYS A 335 6.12 10.18 7.50
N HIS A 336 5.24 9.20 7.29
CA HIS A 336 3.89 9.18 7.85
C HIS A 336 3.69 8.01 8.83
N THR A 337 4.67 7.11 8.91
CA THR A 337 4.58 5.90 9.70
C THR A 337 5.83 5.70 10.57
N ASN A 338 5.69 4.82 11.54
CA ASN A 338 6.77 4.25 12.35
C ASN A 338 6.93 2.77 11.92
N ASN A 339 7.95 2.08 12.44
CA ASN A 339 8.29 0.71 12.01
C ASN A 339 7.77 -0.37 12.97
N TYR A 340 6.61 -0.16 13.62
CA TYR A 340 6.16 -1.08 14.67
C TYR A 340 5.78 -2.44 14.10
N PHE A 341 5.01 -2.49 13.00
CA PHE A 341 4.62 -3.74 12.35
C PHE A 341 5.81 -4.43 11.67
N THR A 342 6.74 -3.65 11.12
CA THR A 342 8.01 -4.13 10.58
C THR A 342 8.86 -4.77 11.68
N SER A 343 8.96 -4.13 12.85
CA SER A 343 9.67 -4.67 14.01
C SER A 343 8.98 -5.92 14.57
N TYR A 344 7.64 -5.90 14.63
CA TYR A 344 6.82 -7.03 15.05
C TYR A 344 7.05 -8.27 14.18
N ALA A 345 6.92 -8.13 12.86
CA ALA A 345 7.19 -9.23 11.95
C ALA A 345 8.67 -9.67 11.99
N LYS A 346 9.60 -8.73 12.17
CA LYS A 346 11.02 -9.06 12.33
C LYS A 346 11.27 -9.89 13.59
N LEU A 347 10.62 -9.55 14.71
CA LEU A 347 10.69 -10.32 15.96
C LEU A 347 10.26 -11.76 15.72
N PHE A 348 9.07 -12.00 15.16
CA PHE A 348 8.59 -13.35 14.87
C PHE A 348 9.49 -14.10 13.86
N SER A 349 10.07 -13.41 12.88
CA SER A 349 11.04 -14.00 11.96
C SER A 349 12.36 -14.42 12.63
N CYS A 350 12.67 -13.88 13.81
CA CYS A 350 13.83 -14.27 14.60
C CYS A 350 13.46 -15.39 15.57
N LEU A 351 12.33 -15.27 16.28
CA LEU A 351 11.85 -16.27 17.24
C LEU A 351 11.56 -17.63 16.59
N ILE A 352 10.98 -17.63 15.38
CA ILE A 352 10.57 -18.87 14.69
C ILE A 352 11.56 -19.20 13.57
N LYS A 353 12.49 -20.13 13.83
CA LYS A 353 13.44 -20.65 12.83
C LYS A 353 13.22 -22.12 12.48
N SER A 354 12.47 -22.83 13.31
CA SER A 354 12.19 -24.25 13.17
C SER A 354 10.76 -24.58 13.59
N THR A 355 10.29 -25.76 13.21
CA THR A 355 8.99 -26.30 13.65
C THR A 355 8.91 -26.42 15.17
N LYS A 356 10.03 -26.66 15.86
CA LYS A 356 10.08 -26.75 17.33
C LYS A 356 9.76 -25.41 18.00
N ASP A 357 10.30 -24.32 17.46
CA ASP A 357 10.02 -22.97 17.97
C ASP A 357 8.53 -22.65 17.84
N ASP A 358 7.96 -22.99 16.70
CA ASP A 358 6.55 -22.79 16.36
C ASP A 358 5.63 -23.63 17.26
N GLU A 359 5.90 -24.93 17.39
CA GLU A 359 5.17 -25.86 18.27
C GLU A 359 5.20 -25.40 19.74
N PHE A 360 6.34 -24.88 20.21
CA PHE A 360 6.45 -24.34 21.56
C PHE A 360 5.54 -23.12 21.77
N LEU A 361 5.56 -22.15 20.85
CA LEU A 361 4.71 -20.96 20.93
C LEU A 361 3.22 -21.30 20.82
N MET A 362 2.87 -22.32 20.01
CA MET A 362 1.51 -22.86 19.97
C MET A 362 1.10 -23.51 21.29
N ALA A 363 1.98 -24.30 21.90
CA ALA A 363 1.73 -24.93 23.20
C ALA A 363 1.54 -23.90 24.33
N LYS A 364 2.26 -22.76 24.28
CA LYS A 364 2.06 -21.62 25.19
C LYS A 364 0.80 -20.79 24.88
N GLY A 365 0.08 -21.10 23.80
CA GLY A 365 -1.10 -20.37 23.35
C GLY A 365 -0.80 -18.94 22.86
N ILE A 366 0.47 -18.66 22.57
CA ILE A 366 0.95 -17.40 21.98
C ILE A 366 0.61 -17.38 20.49
N ILE A 367 0.77 -18.52 19.80
CA ILE A 367 0.34 -18.67 18.41
C ILE A 367 -0.89 -19.56 18.37
N LYS A 368 -1.89 -19.13 17.59
CA LYS A 368 -3.07 -19.92 17.27
C LYS A 368 -3.24 -19.98 15.76
N ARG A 369 -3.21 -21.18 15.18
CA ARG A 369 -3.53 -21.42 13.77
C ARG A 369 -4.97 -21.90 13.64
N SER A 370 -5.68 -21.38 12.64
CA SER A 370 -7.03 -21.80 12.25
C SER A 370 -6.99 -22.86 11.17
#